data_AF-A0A3Q8DJU9-F1
#
_entry.id   AF-A0A3Q8DJU9-F1
#
_cell.length_a   1.000
_cell.length_b   1.000
_cell.length_c   1.000
_cell.angle_alpha   90.00
_cell.angle_beta   90.00
_cell.angle_gamma   90.00
#
_symmetry.space_group_name_H-M   'P 1'
#
loop_
_entity.id
_entity.type
_entity.pdbx_description
1 polymer ?
#
loop_
_entity_poly.entity_id
_entity_poly.type
_entity_poly.pdbx_seq_one_letter_code
_entity_poly.pdbx_strand_id
1 'polypeptide(L)' 'MDIIDTAAEIEELQRNAALSAHRVNRNAVSAEHCAECGEDIPAPRRAAVPGCQTCAECQSVIELRNKQRGIQ' A
#
# COMPACT_ATOMS: atom_id res chain seq x y z
N MET A 1 -5.27 -37.65 4.45
CA MET A 1 -4.72 -36.30 4.63
C MET A 1 -4.15 -36.25 6.02
N ASP A 2 -2.84 -36.13 6.12
CA ASP A 2 -2.13 -36.10 7.39
C ASP A 2 -1.87 -34.64 7.85
N ILE A 3 -1.17 -34.50 8.98
CA ILE A 3 -0.84 -33.19 9.56
C ILE A 3 0.07 -32.39 8.62
N ILE A 4 0.92 -33.06 7.84
CA ILE A 4 1.85 -32.42 6.90
C ILE A 4 1.09 -31.92 5.67
N ASP A 5 0.18 -32.71 5.13
CA ASP A 5 -0.71 -32.30 4.03
C ASP A 5 -1.51 -31.05 4.43
N THR A 6 -2.06 -31.03 5.65
CA THR A 6 -2.85 -29.90 6.16
C THR A 6 -2.00 -28.66 6.41
N ALA A 7 -0.78 -28.82 6.93
CA ALA A 7 0.14 -27.71 7.16
C ALA A 7 0.57 -27.04 5.84
N ALA A 8 0.80 -27.83 4.79
CA ALA A 8 1.16 -27.32 3.47
C ALA A 8 0.03 -26.46 2.85
N GLU A 9 -1.22 -26.94 2.92
CA GLU A 9 -2.37 -26.17 2.42
C GLU A 9 -2.56 -24.85 3.17
N ILE A 10 -2.38 -24.84 4.50
CA ILE A 10 -2.48 -23.62 5.31
C ILE A 10 -1.37 -22.62 4.92
N GLU A 11 -0.14 -23.08 4.71
CA GLU A 11 0.98 -22.23 4.30
C GLU A 11 0.71 -21.58 2.94
N GLU A 12 0.25 -22.37 1.98
CA GLU A 12 -0.11 -21.87 0.65
C GLU A 12 -1.23 -20.82 0.72
N LEU A 13 -2.28 -21.10 1.51
CA LEU A 13 -3.38 -20.16 1.72
C LEU A 13 -2.90 -18.86 2.35
N GLN A 14 -2.08 -18.93 3.40
CA GLN A 14 -1.54 -17.76 4.08
C GLN A 14 -0.64 -16.94 3.15
N ARG A 15 0.23 -17.60 2.38
CA ARG A 15 1.10 -16.97 1.39
C ARG A 15 0.28 -16.24 0.33
N ASN A 16 -0.72 -16.91 -0.26
CA ASN A 16 -1.58 -16.34 -1.29
C ASN A 16 -2.41 -15.16 -0.75
N ALA A 17 -2.92 -15.27 0.49
CA ALA A 17 -3.63 -14.20 1.16
C ALA A 17 -2.73 -12.97 1.34
N ALA A 18 -1.51 -13.14 1.85
CA ALA A 18 -0.55 -12.04 2.00
C ALA A 18 -0.20 -11.39 0.65
N LEU A 19 0.08 -12.19 -0.38
CA LEU A 19 0.34 -11.67 -1.73
C LEU A 19 -0.85 -10.89 -2.28
N SER A 20 -2.08 -11.38 -2.05
CA SER A 20 -3.30 -10.71 -2.51
C SER A 20 -3.55 -9.39 -1.78
N ALA A 21 -3.30 -9.33 -0.46
CA ALA A 21 -3.49 -8.14 0.36
C ALA A 21 -2.50 -7.02 -0.02
N HIS A 22 -1.30 -7.38 -0.48
CA HIS A 22 -0.28 -6.43 -0.91
C HIS A 22 -0.27 -6.16 -2.42
N ARG A 23 -1.24 -6.67 -3.19
CA ARG A 23 -1.34 -6.37 -4.62
C ARG A 23 -1.68 -4.89 -4.82
N VAL A 24 -0.78 -4.17 -5.49
CA VAL A 24 -1.01 -2.79 -5.90
C VAL A 24 -2.04 -2.76 -7.04
N ASN A 25 -3.16 -2.07 -6.81
CA ASN A 25 -4.10 -1.74 -7.87
C ASN A 25 -3.51 -0.65 -8.78
N ARG A 26 -2.93 -1.04 -9.92
CA ARG A 26 -2.32 -0.11 -10.88
C ARG A 26 -3.31 0.82 -11.59
N ASN A 27 -4.61 0.54 -11.49
CA ASN A 27 -5.67 1.37 -12.07
C ASN A 27 -6.28 2.32 -11.03
N ALA A 28 -5.73 2.40 -9.81
CA ALA A 28 -6.21 3.31 -8.80
C ALA A 28 -6.05 4.76 -9.25
N VAL A 29 -7.12 5.54 -9.13
CA VAL A 29 -7.14 6.96 -9.50
C VAL A 29 -6.41 7.76 -8.42
N SER A 30 -5.35 8.44 -8.83
CA SER A 30 -4.59 9.36 -7.97
C SER A 30 -5.33 10.70 -7.83
N ALA A 31 -5.25 11.32 -6.66
CA ALA A 31 -5.75 12.67 -6.47
C ALA A 31 -4.94 13.69 -7.29
N GLU A 32 -5.59 14.77 -7.73
CA GLU A 32 -4.90 15.86 -8.43
C GLU A 32 -4.25 16.86 -7.48
N HIS A 33 -4.83 17.03 -6.30
CA HIS A 33 -4.35 17.91 -5.24
C HIS A 33 -4.10 17.08 -3.96
N CYS A 34 -3.09 17.47 -3.19
CA CYS A 34 -2.71 16.83 -1.95
C CYS A 34 -3.79 17.03 -0.89
N ALA A 35 -4.26 15.94 -0.28
CA ALA A 35 -5.27 16.02 0.78
C ALA A 35 -4.79 16.73 2.07
N GLU A 36 -3.48 16.87 2.27
CA GLU A 36 -2.89 17.46 3.49
C GLU A 36 -2.56 18.95 3.30
N CYS A 37 -1.84 19.31 2.23
CA CYS A 37 -1.40 20.69 1.99
C CYS A 37 -2.21 21.43 0.91
N GLY A 38 -3.03 20.74 0.13
CA GLY A 38 -3.82 21.31 -0.97
C GLY A 38 -3.05 21.58 -2.26
N GLU A 39 -1.72 21.40 -2.28
CA GLU A 39 -0.89 21.63 -3.47
C GLU A 39 -1.12 20.57 -4.55
N ASP A 40 -0.85 20.92 -5.81
CA ASP A 40 -0.93 19.99 -6.94
C ASP A 40 0.01 18.78 -6.76
N ILE A 41 -0.51 17.58 -6.98
CA ILE A 41 0.29 16.36 -7.04
C ILE A 41 0.83 16.21 -8.46
N PRO A 42 2.17 16.24 -8.68
CA PRO A 42 2.74 16.18 -10.03
C PRO A 42 2.37 14.90 -10.78
N ALA A 43 2.14 14.99 -12.10
CA ALA A 43 1.84 13.83 -12.93
C ALA A 43 2.86 12.67 -12.80
N PRO A 44 4.18 12.91 -12.72
CA PRO A 44 5.15 11.84 -12.46
C PRO A 44 4.88 11.07 -11.16
N ARG A 45 4.43 11.74 -10.10
CA ARG A 45 4.07 11.11 -8.82
C ARG A 45 2.84 10.24 -8.98
N ARG A 46 1.79 10.75 -9.65
CA ARG A 46 0.54 10.02 -9.91
C ARG A 46 0.77 8.77 -10.77
N ALA A 47 1.72 8.83 -11.71
CA ALA A 47 2.11 7.68 -12.54
C ALA A 47 2.98 6.66 -11.78
N ALA A 48 3.93 7.12 -10.98
CA ALA A 48 4.81 6.25 -10.20
C ALA A 48 4.08 5.50 -9.08
N VAL A 49 3.08 6.14 -8.46
CA VAL A 49 2.25 5.55 -7.41
C VAL A 49 0.78 5.82 -7.71
N PRO A 50 0.14 4.94 -8.50
CA PRO A 50 -1.29 4.99 -8.75
C PRO A 50 -2.09 4.97 -7.44
N GLY A 51 -3.07 5.85 -7.33
CA GLY A 51 -3.90 5.99 -6.13
C GLY A 51 -3.35 6.92 -5.06
N CYS A 52 -2.24 7.64 -5.29
CA CYS A 52 -1.71 8.56 -4.28
C CYS A 52 -2.71 9.68 -3.93
N GLN A 53 -2.92 9.92 -2.63
CA GLN A 53 -3.83 10.96 -2.11
C GLN A 53 -3.09 12.20 -1.57
N THR A 54 -1.76 12.10 -1.45
CA THR A 54 -0.90 13.13 -0.87
C THR A 54 0.35 13.33 -1.72
N CYS A 55 0.94 14.52 -1.65
CA CYS A 55 2.23 14.79 -2.27
C CYS A 55 3.35 13.97 -1.59
N ALA A 56 4.52 13.88 -2.23
CA ALA A 56 5.63 13.07 -1.72
C ALA A 56 6.11 13.51 -0.32
N GLU A 57 6.11 14.81 -0.04
CA GLU A 57 6.54 15.36 1.24
C GLU A 57 5.57 15.02 2.36
N CYS A 58 4.28 15.32 2.19
CA CYS A 58 3.24 14.96 3.16
C CYS A 58 3.18 13.44 3.40
N GLN A 59 3.33 12.63 2.33
CA GLN A 59 3.38 11.19 2.46
C GLN A 59 4.55 10.73 3.34
N SER A 60 5.74 11.33 3.17
CA SER A 60 6.93 11.00 3.98
C SER A 60 6.69 11.30 5.47
N VAL A 61 6.00 12.41 5.78
CA VAL A 61 5.64 12.76 7.17
C VAL A 61 4.64 11.75 7.74
N ILE A 62 3.62 11.35 6.98
CA ILE A 62 2.63 10.35 7.39
C ILE A 62 3.32 9.02 7.69
N GLU A 63 4.19 8.55 6.81
CA GLU A 63 4.93 7.30 6.98
C GLU A 63 5.84 7.34 8.21
N LEU A 64 6.54 8.45 8.44
CA LEU A 64 7.35 8.65 9.65
C LEU A 64 6.50 8.57 10.92
N ARG A 65 5.33 9.23 10.94
CA ARG A 65 4.39 9.18 12.07
C ARG A 65 3.86 7.76 12.28
N ASN A 66 3.51 7.03 11.22
CA ASN A 66 3.02 5.66 11.31
C ASN A 66 4.09 4.72 11.87
N LYS A 67 5.35 4.88 11.44
CA LYS A 67 6.48 4.13 11.97
C LYS A 67 6.70 4.38 13.46
N GLN A 68 6.63 5.64 13.90
CA GLN A 68 6.73 5.99 15.33
C GLN A 68 5.58 5.40 16.16
N ARG A 69 4.41 5.21 15.55
CA ARG A 69 3.21 4.63 16.18
C ARG A 69 3.12 3.11 16.07
N GLY A 70 4.05 2.46 15.36
CA GLY A 70 4.04 1.01 15.14
C GLY A 70 2.93 0.52 14.21
N ILE A 71 2.46 1.36 13.27
CA ILE A 71 1.35 1.05 12.34
C ILE A 71 1.89 0.53 10.98
N GLN A 72 3.13 0.05 10.93
CA GLN A 72 3.80 -0.33 9.66
C GLN A 72 4.18 -1.80 9.61
#